data_AF-A0A3S1QGM7-F1
#
_entry.id   AF-A0A3S1QGM7-F1
#
_cell.length_a   1.000
_cell.length_b   1.000
_cell.length_c   1.000
_cell.angle_alpha   90.00
_cell.angle_beta   90.00
_cell.angle_gamma   90.00
#
_symmetry.space_group_name_H-M   'P 1'
#
loop_
_entity.id
_entity.type
_entity.pdbx_description
1 polymer ?
#
loop_
_entity_poly.entity_id
_entity_poly.type
_entity_poly.pdbx_seq_one_letter_code
_entity_poly.pdbx_strand_id
1 'polypeptide(L)'
;LKPGGKYVAKDMFEAGGIPLLMKTLLDHGYLHGDCMTVTGRTLAENMEHVAWNESQDVVRPANRPITKTGGVVGLKGNLAPEGAIVKVAGMSELKFSGPARCFDSEEECFEAVTQRNYREGEVLVIRYEGPRGGPGMREMLSTTAALYGQGMGGKVALITDGRFSGATRGFCIGHVGPEAAVGGPIGLIKDGDVISIDAVNGTIEVALSDAELAARAKKWKPRKTDYQSGAIWKYAQTVGPARDGAVTHPGGAKETHCYADI
;
A
#
# COMPACT_ATOMS: atom_id res chain seq x y z
N LEU A 1 -10.85 -11.51 8.28
CA LEU A 1 -9.84 -11.57 9.37
C LEU A 1 -9.55 -10.16 9.89
N LYS A 2 -9.08 -10.01 11.13
CA LYS A 2 -8.51 -8.76 11.64
C LYS A 2 -7.38 -8.28 10.71
N PRO A 3 -7.19 -6.96 10.55
CA PRO A 3 -7.79 -5.86 11.34
C PRO A 3 -9.19 -5.41 10.88
N GLY A 4 -9.66 -5.86 9.72
CA GLY A 4 -10.94 -5.42 9.12
C GLY A 4 -12.15 -6.32 9.45
N GLY A 5 -11.94 -7.46 10.09
CA GLY A 5 -12.99 -8.39 10.48
C GLY A 5 -12.85 -8.89 11.92
N LYS A 6 -13.67 -9.88 12.29
CA LYS A 6 -13.78 -10.44 13.64
C LYS A 6 -12.68 -11.44 14.00
N TYR A 7 -12.36 -12.34 13.07
CA TYR A 7 -11.52 -13.53 13.27
C TYR A 7 -10.01 -13.28 13.15
N VAL A 8 -9.20 -14.14 13.76
CA VAL A 8 -7.73 -14.17 13.69
C VAL A 8 -7.21 -15.41 12.95
N ALA A 9 -5.89 -15.53 12.79
CA ALA A 9 -5.26 -16.63 12.06
C ALA A 9 -5.60 -18.03 12.62
N LYS A 10 -5.74 -18.15 13.95
CA LYS A 10 -6.18 -19.39 14.59
C LYS A 10 -7.57 -19.83 14.10
N ASP A 11 -8.53 -18.90 14.06
CA ASP A 11 -9.88 -19.20 13.57
C ASP A 11 -9.84 -19.61 12.08
N MET A 12 -8.99 -18.97 11.27
CA MET A 12 -8.78 -19.35 9.86
C MET A 12 -8.27 -20.79 9.75
N PHE A 13 -7.30 -21.17 10.59
CA PHE A 13 -6.79 -22.54 10.64
C PHE A 13 -7.88 -23.54 11.05
N GLU A 14 -8.60 -23.27 12.14
CA GLU A 14 -9.67 -24.14 12.65
C GLU A 14 -10.87 -24.26 11.68
N ALA A 15 -11.11 -23.25 10.85
CA ALA A 15 -12.14 -23.29 9.82
C ALA A 15 -11.81 -24.25 8.66
N GLY A 16 -10.53 -24.65 8.48
CA GLY A 16 -10.06 -25.42 7.32
C GLY A 16 -8.85 -24.80 6.61
N GLY A 17 -8.35 -23.68 7.12
CA GLY A 17 -7.11 -23.04 6.69
C GLY A 17 -7.18 -22.41 5.30
N ILE A 18 -6.01 -22.02 4.80
CA ILE A 18 -5.83 -21.51 3.43
C ILE A 18 -6.36 -22.49 2.37
N PRO A 19 -6.24 -23.83 2.49
CA PRO A 19 -6.83 -24.76 1.54
C PRO A 19 -8.34 -24.56 1.33
N LEU A 20 -9.12 -24.33 2.39
CA LEU A 20 -10.56 -24.06 2.26
C LEU A 20 -10.84 -22.82 1.41
N LEU A 21 -10.09 -21.73 1.63
CA LEU A 21 -10.20 -20.51 0.84
C LEU A 21 -9.78 -20.74 -0.61
N MET A 22 -8.65 -21.42 -0.84
CA MET A 22 -8.18 -21.73 -2.19
C MET A 22 -9.18 -22.62 -2.94
N LYS A 23 -9.72 -23.66 -2.30
CA LYS A 23 -10.77 -24.51 -2.88
C LYS A 23 -12.00 -23.71 -3.25
N THR A 24 -12.45 -22.81 -2.36
CA THR A 24 -13.59 -21.92 -2.63
C THR A 24 -13.36 -21.04 -3.86
N LEU A 25 -12.15 -20.46 -4.00
CA LEU A 25 -11.80 -19.63 -5.15
C LEU A 25 -11.66 -20.46 -6.44
N LEU A 26 -11.06 -21.65 -6.34
CA LEU A 26 -10.89 -22.59 -7.46
C LEU A 26 -12.25 -23.03 -8.01
N ASP A 27 -13.17 -23.48 -7.16
CA ASP A 27 -14.48 -23.98 -7.57
C ASP A 27 -15.36 -22.90 -8.23
N HIS A 28 -15.05 -21.63 -8.00
CA HIS A 28 -15.74 -20.49 -8.60
C HIS A 28 -14.94 -19.82 -9.74
N GLY A 29 -13.85 -20.43 -10.19
CA GLY A 29 -13.08 -19.97 -11.35
C GLY A 29 -12.16 -18.77 -11.10
N TYR A 30 -11.83 -18.48 -9.84
CA TYR A 30 -10.92 -17.38 -9.47
C TYR A 30 -9.46 -17.81 -9.26
N LEU A 31 -9.17 -19.11 -9.36
CA LEU A 31 -7.80 -19.64 -9.32
C LEU A 31 -7.51 -20.55 -10.50
N HIS A 32 -6.26 -20.52 -10.96
CA HIS A 32 -5.72 -21.41 -11.97
C HIS A 32 -5.33 -22.75 -11.32
N GLY A 33 -6.08 -23.80 -11.64
CA GLY A 33 -5.91 -25.12 -11.05
C GLY A 33 -4.69 -25.89 -11.56
N ASP A 34 -4.23 -25.57 -12.76
CA ASP A 34 -3.09 -26.20 -13.47
C ASP A 34 -1.72 -25.73 -12.99
N CYS A 35 -1.66 -24.69 -12.14
CA CYS A 35 -0.42 -24.20 -11.55
C CYS A 35 0.30 -25.30 -10.75
N MET A 36 1.53 -25.63 -11.14
CA MET A 36 2.39 -26.53 -10.39
C MET A 36 2.75 -25.99 -9.01
N THR A 37 2.89 -26.89 -8.04
CA THR A 37 3.29 -26.56 -6.67
C THR A 37 4.53 -27.33 -6.25
N VAL A 38 5.13 -26.93 -5.12
CA VAL A 38 6.29 -27.62 -4.52
C VAL A 38 6.03 -29.07 -4.10
N THR A 39 4.77 -29.52 -4.08
CA THR A 39 4.41 -30.92 -3.79
C THR A 39 4.62 -31.85 -4.99
N GLY A 40 4.94 -31.31 -6.18
CA GLY A 40 4.95 -32.05 -7.43
C GLY A 40 3.56 -32.28 -8.02
N ARG A 41 2.51 -31.73 -7.41
CA ARG A 41 1.13 -31.74 -7.88
C ARG A 41 0.67 -30.34 -8.27
N THR A 42 -0.32 -30.28 -9.13
CA THR A 42 -1.04 -29.06 -9.49
C THR A 42 -1.84 -28.50 -8.30
N LEU A 43 -2.23 -27.24 -8.37
CA LEU A 43 -3.06 -26.60 -7.35
C LEU A 43 -4.40 -27.34 -7.21
N ALA A 44 -5.03 -27.75 -8.33
CA ALA A 44 -6.28 -28.50 -8.31
C ALA A 44 -6.17 -29.86 -7.62
N GLU A 45 -5.14 -30.64 -7.94
CA GLU A 45 -4.87 -31.95 -7.32
C GLU A 45 -4.67 -31.82 -5.79
N ASN A 46 -3.99 -30.77 -5.34
CA ASN A 46 -3.83 -30.52 -3.90
C ASN A 46 -5.15 -30.19 -3.19
N MET A 47 -6.16 -29.71 -3.92
CA MET A 47 -7.43 -29.28 -3.37
C MET A 47 -8.53 -30.36 -3.45
N GLU A 48 -8.26 -31.54 -4.01
CA GLU A 48 -9.25 -32.62 -4.21
C GLU A 48 -9.95 -33.07 -2.92
N HIS A 49 -9.19 -33.15 -1.82
CA HIS A 49 -9.70 -33.62 -0.53
C HIS A 49 -10.14 -32.50 0.41
N VAL A 50 -10.14 -31.25 -0.06
CA VAL A 50 -10.60 -30.11 0.73
C VAL A 50 -12.12 -30.02 0.63
N ALA A 51 -12.80 -30.28 1.73
CA ALA A 51 -14.25 -30.18 1.84
C ALA A 51 -14.67 -28.89 2.56
N TRP A 52 -15.83 -28.35 2.18
CA TRP A 52 -16.45 -27.24 2.89
C TRP A 52 -16.94 -27.68 4.28
N ASN A 53 -16.65 -26.88 5.30
CA ASN A 53 -17.18 -27.07 6.64
C ASN A 53 -18.37 -26.11 6.84
N GLU A 54 -19.58 -26.63 7.01
CA GLU A 54 -20.77 -25.78 7.22
C GLU A 54 -20.83 -25.17 8.63
N SER A 55 -20.05 -25.69 9.57
CA SER A 55 -20.03 -25.18 10.96
C SER A 55 -19.13 -23.95 11.14
N GLN A 56 -18.27 -23.63 10.18
CA GLN A 56 -17.40 -22.46 10.25
C GLN A 56 -18.06 -21.22 9.63
N ASP A 57 -17.75 -20.04 10.15
CA ASP A 57 -18.24 -18.74 9.65
C ASP A 57 -17.11 -17.74 9.33
N VAL A 58 -15.88 -18.24 9.21
CA VAL A 58 -14.65 -17.48 8.95
C VAL A 58 -14.44 -17.21 7.46
N VAL A 59 -14.59 -18.24 6.63
CA VAL A 59 -14.55 -18.17 5.16
C VAL A 59 -15.98 -18.05 4.65
N ARG A 60 -16.23 -17.08 3.77
CA ARG A 60 -17.52 -16.88 3.12
C ARG A 60 -17.52 -17.61 1.77
N PRO A 61 -18.65 -18.24 1.37
CA PRO A 61 -18.83 -18.72 0.00
C PRO A 61 -18.64 -17.58 -1.01
N ALA A 62 -18.11 -17.88 -2.19
CA ALA A 62 -17.79 -16.84 -3.18
C ALA A 62 -19.04 -16.11 -3.70
N ASN A 63 -20.22 -16.75 -3.66
CA ASN A 63 -21.50 -16.14 -4.01
C ASN A 63 -22.10 -15.26 -2.89
N ARG A 64 -21.54 -15.26 -1.68
CA ARG A 64 -21.97 -14.44 -0.55
C ARG A 64 -20.77 -13.74 0.12
N PRO A 65 -20.00 -12.94 -0.64
CA PRO A 65 -18.81 -12.29 -0.12
C PRO A 65 -19.18 -11.12 0.81
N ILE A 66 -18.20 -10.62 1.56
CA ILE A 66 -18.38 -9.40 2.38
C ILE A 66 -18.52 -8.16 1.49
N THR A 67 -17.69 -8.07 0.45
CA THR A 67 -17.70 -7.03 -0.58
C THR A 67 -17.63 -7.67 -1.96
N LYS A 68 -18.22 -7.04 -2.97
CA LYS A 68 -18.20 -7.57 -4.36
C LYS A 68 -16.80 -7.56 -4.98
N THR A 69 -15.96 -6.63 -4.56
CA THR A 69 -14.59 -6.45 -5.03
C THR A 69 -13.59 -6.63 -3.89
N GLY A 70 -12.31 -6.79 -4.26
CA GLY A 70 -11.22 -6.94 -3.31
C GLY A 70 -11.02 -5.74 -2.40
N GLY A 71 -10.38 -5.97 -1.26
CA GLY A 71 -10.17 -4.97 -0.21
C GLY A 71 -9.03 -3.98 -0.46
N VAL A 72 -8.37 -4.05 -1.62
CA VAL A 72 -7.22 -3.22 -1.99
C VAL A 72 -7.47 -2.67 -3.40
N VAL A 73 -7.25 -1.38 -3.58
CA VAL A 73 -7.47 -0.66 -4.83
C VAL A 73 -6.17 0.03 -5.24
N GLY A 74 -5.83 -0.10 -6.52
CA GLY A 74 -4.79 0.71 -7.16
C GLY A 74 -5.33 2.09 -7.52
N LEU A 75 -4.59 3.13 -7.17
CA LEU A 75 -4.89 4.52 -7.51
C LEU A 75 -3.89 5.03 -8.53
N LYS A 76 -4.32 5.83 -9.49
CA LYS A 76 -3.45 6.52 -10.46
C LYS A 76 -4.00 7.90 -10.79
N GLY A 77 -3.13 8.86 -11.02
CA GLY A 77 -3.51 10.22 -11.40
C GLY A 77 -2.31 11.14 -11.43
N ASN A 78 -2.50 12.45 -11.53
CA ASN A 78 -1.40 13.40 -11.64
C ASN A 78 -0.51 13.43 -10.38
N LEU A 79 -1.02 13.02 -9.21
CA LEU A 79 -0.26 12.91 -7.96
C LEU A 79 0.55 11.61 -7.88
N ALA A 80 0.04 10.52 -8.47
CA ALA A 80 0.70 9.22 -8.49
C ALA A 80 0.74 8.60 -9.92
N PRO A 81 1.58 9.13 -10.83
CA PRO A 81 1.64 8.65 -12.21
C PRO A 81 2.08 7.19 -12.37
N GLU A 82 2.89 6.66 -11.45
CA GLU A 82 3.26 5.23 -11.43
C GLU A 82 2.27 4.37 -10.64
N GLY A 83 1.38 5.01 -9.91
CA GLY A 83 0.36 4.39 -9.10
C GLY A 83 0.60 4.56 -7.60
N ALA A 84 -0.42 4.20 -6.84
CA ALA A 84 -0.41 4.10 -5.39
C ALA A 84 -1.42 3.02 -4.96
N ILE A 85 -1.39 2.62 -3.69
CA ILE A 85 -2.27 1.57 -3.17
C ILE A 85 -3.05 2.08 -1.96
N VAL A 86 -4.35 1.79 -1.91
CA VAL A 86 -5.21 2.03 -0.74
C VAL A 86 -5.95 0.76 -0.37
N LYS A 87 -6.05 0.49 0.93
CA LYS A 87 -6.87 -0.60 1.46
C LYS A 87 -8.26 -0.08 1.79
N VAL A 88 -9.26 -0.47 1.01
CA VAL A 88 -10.67 -0.10 1.18
C VAL A 88 -11.46 -1.09 2.05
N ALA A 89 -10.86 -2.21 2.44
CA ALA A 89 -11.51 -3.20 3.30
C ALA A 89 -11.99 -2.58 4.63
N GLY A 90 -13.31 -2.62 4.86
CA GLY A 90 -13.93 -2.08 6.07
C GLY A 90 -14.20 -0.58 6.04
N MET A 91 -14.10 0.08 4.87
CA MET A 91 -14.47 1.48 4.69
C MET A 91 -15.90 1.61 4.13
N SER A 92 -16.66 2.58 4.64
CA SER A 92 -17.97 2.96 4.10
C SER A 92 -17.86 4.06 3.04
N GLU A 93 -16.97 5.01 3.25
CA GLU A 93 -16.66 6.09 2.30
C GLU A 93 -15.48 5.69 1.42
N LEU A 94 -15.63 5.85 0.11
CA LEU A 94 -14.61 5.49 -0.89
C LEU A 94 -14.07 6.70 -1.64
N LYS A 95 -14.46 7.92 -1.23
CA LYS A 95 -13.94 9.17 -1.74
C LYS A 95 -13.52 10.08 -0.60
N PHE A 96 -12.46 10.84 -0.81
CA PHE A 96 -11.98 11.85 0.13
C PHE A 96 -11.39 13.02 -0.64
N SER A 97 -11.64 14.25 -0.20
CA SER A 97 -11.01 15.43 -0.79
C SER A 97 -10.72 16.47 0.27
N GLY A 98 -9.53 17.05 0.24
CA GLY A 98 -9.09 17.96 1.29
C GLY A 98 -7.79 18.70 0.98
N PRO A 99 -7.49 19.79 1.72
CA PRO A 99 -6.23 20.49 1.59
C PRO A 99 -5.07 19.64 2.11
N ALA A 100 -3.95 19.66 1.40
CA ALA A 100 -2.73 18.99 1.78
C ALA A 100 -2.10 19.66 3.00
N ARG A 101 -1.49 18.85 3.85
CA ARG A 101 -0.56 19.25 4.88
C ARG A 101 0.68 18.38 4.78
N CYS A 102 1.79 18.98 4.39
CA CYS A 102 2.99 18.27 3.98
C CYS A 102 3.99 18.12 5.14
N PHE A 103 4.57 16.93 5.23
CA PHE A 103 5.64 16.57 6.13
C PHE A 103 6.73 15.87 5.34
N ASP A 104 7.99 16.12 5.69
CA ASP A 104 9.14 15.54 5.00
C ASP A 104 9.77 14.37 5.76
N SER A 105 9.14 13.96 6.86
CA SER A 105 9.44 12.72 7.58
C SER A 105 8.21 12.22 8.37
N GLU A 106 8.19 10.93 8.72
CA GLU A 106 7.22 10.37 9.66
C GLU A 106 7.26 11.11 11.01
N GLU A 107 8.45 11.46 11.52
CA GLU A 107 8.63 12.10 12.82
C GLU A 107 7.92 13.46 12.88
N GLU A 108 8.06 14.28 11.82
CA GLU A 108 7.38 15.57 11.73
C GLU A 108 5.85 15.40 11.72
N CYS A 109 5.35 14.42 10.97
CA CYS A 109 3.92 14.13 10.92
C CYS A 109 3.41 13.57 12.26
N PHE A 110 4.17 12.69 12.90
CA PHE A 110 3.82 12.09 14.18
C PHE A 110 3.75 13.14 15.28
N GLU A 111 4.71 14.07 15.32
CA GLU A 111 4.71 15.19 16.26
C GLU A 111 3.47 16.07 16.06
N ALA A 112 3.16 16.44 14.81
CA ALA A 112 1.97 17.23 14.50
C ALA A 112 0.68 16.52 14.92
N VAL A 113 0.58 15.20 14.69
CA VAL A 113 -0.56 14.39 15.14
C VAL A 113 -0.64 14.34 16.66
N THR A 114 0.48 14.11 17.35
CA THR A 114 0.55 14.03 18.81
C THR A 114 0.10 15.34 19.46
N GLN A 115 0.52 16.47 18.89
CA GLN A 115 0.13 17.80 19.33
C GLN A 115 -1.27 18.23 18.86
N ARG A 116 -2.00 17.39 18.10
CA ARG A 116 -3.28 17.74 17.43
C ARG A 116 -3.17 19.00 16.56
N ASN A 117 -2.00 19.24 16.02
CA ASN A 117 -1.74 20.30 15.07
C ASN A 117 -2.08 19.78 13.65
N TYR A 118 -3.37 19.58 13.41
CA TYR A 118 -3.99 19.25 12.11
C TYR A 118 -5.50 19.47 12.22
N ARG A 119 -6.20 19.51 11.09
CA ARG A 119 -7.65 19.76 11.06
C ARG A 119 -8.40 18.60 10.42
N GLU A 120 -9.64 18.42 10.85
CA GLU A 120 -10.59 17.53 10.17
C GLU A 120 -10.71 17.93 8.69
N GLY A 121 -10.72 16.94 7.80
CA GLY A 121 -10.75 17.15 6.35
C GLY A 121 -9.38 17.34 5.69
N GLU A 122 -8.28 17.44 6.45
CA GLU A 122 -6.93 17.54 5.85
C GLU A 122 -6.44 16.21 5.25
N VAL A 123 -5.55 16.33 4.26
CA VAL A 123 -4.78 15.23 3.67
C VAL A 123 -3.34 15.37 4.14
N LEU A 124 -2.90 14.52 5.07
CA LEU A 124 -1.52 14.54 5.57
C LEU A 124 -0.62 13.82 4.55
N VAL A 125 0.34 14.54 3.99
CA VAL A 125 1.26 14.03 2.97
C VAL A 125 2.64 13.84 3.60
N ILE A 126 3.06 12.59 3.77
CA ILE A 126 4.37 12.23 4.35
C ILE A 126 5.29 11.80 3.21
N ARG A 127 6.37 12.56 3.01
CA ARG A 127 7.22 12.47 1.82
C ARG A 127 8.62 12.03 2.18
N TYR A 128 9.37 11.60 1.17
CA TYR A 128 10.75 11.13 1.33
C TYR A 128 10.84 9.89 2.21
N GLU A 129 9.76 9.10 2.26
CA GLU A 129 9.69 7.82 2.97
C GLU A 129 9.72 6.64 2.01
N GLY A 130 9.93 6.89 0.72
CA GLY A 130 10.00 5.88 -0.33
C GLY A 130 11.27 5.02 -0.30
N PRO A 131 11.44 4.11 -1.28
CA PRO A 131 12.60 3.22 -1.37
C PRO A 131 13.93 3.96 -1.26
N ARG A 132 14.13 5.04 -2.01
CA ARG A 132 15.37 5.83 -1.98
C ARG A 132 15.33 6.95 -0.95
N GLY A 133 14.16 7.54 -0.71
CA GLY A 133 13.98 8.67 0.19
C GLY A 133 14.25 8.35 1.64
N GLY A 134 13.67 7.24 2.15
CA GLY A 134 13.76 6.85 3.56
C GLY A 134 15.21 6.72 4.03
N PRO A 135 16.06 5.91 3.36
CA PRO A 135 15.79 4.82 2.42
C PRO A 135 15.18 3.59 3.09
N GLY A 136 14.70 2.65 2.27
CA GLY A 136 14.16 1.36 2.75
C GLY A 136 12.65 1.28 2.82
N MET A 137 11.95 2.34 2.40
CA MET A 137 10.49 2.39 2.31
C MET A 137 9.82 1.97 3.64
N ARG A 138 10.07 2.68 4.75
CA ARG A 138 9.64 2.22 6.08
C ARG A 138 8.12 2.14 6.25
N GLU A 139 7.69 1.36 7.25
CA GLU A 139 6.27 1.21 7.60
C GLU A 139 5.89 2.17 8.73
N MET A 140 4.90 3.04 8.48
CA MET A 140 4.49 4.10 9.40
C MET A 140 3.26 3.73 10.23
N LEU A 141 3.45 2.89 11.25
CA LEU A 141 2.36 2.50 12.16
C LEU A 141 2.04 3.57 13.20
N SER A 142 3.05 4.26 13.73
CA SER A 142 2.91 5.17 14.88
C SER A 142 1.94 6.32 14.60
N THR A 143 2.12 6.99 13.46
CA THR A 143 1.25 8.10 13.02
C THR A 143 -0.19 7.66 12.80
N THR A 144 -0.39 6.50 12.16
CA THR A 144 -1.74 5.99 11.91
C THR A 144 -2.42 5.58 13.22
N ALA A 145 -1.72 4.88 14.13
CA ALA A 145 -2.26 4.51 15.43
C ALA A 145 -2.66 5.72 16.28
N ALA A 146 -1.84 6.77 16.30
CA ALA A 146 -2.14 8.00 17.04
C ALA A 146 -3.40 8.71 16.50
N LEU A 147 -3.52 8.89 15.18
CA LEU A 147 -4.71 9.48 14.55
C LEU A 147 -5.99 8.71 14.88
N TYR A 148 -5.93 7.38 14.79
CA TYR A 148 -7.06 6.51 15.13
C TYR A 148 -7.43 6.59 16.60
N GLY A 149 -6.43 6.59 17.50
CA GLY A 149 -6.64 6.75 18.95
C GLY A 149 -7.25 8.10 19.31
N GLN A 150 -7.05 9.13 18.48
CA GLN A 150 -7.66 10.45 18.64
C GLN A 150 -9.07 10.57 18.05
N GLY A 151 -9.61 9.51 17.44
CA GLY A 151 -10.94 9.49 16.83
C GLY A 151 -11.00 10.11 15.43
N MET A 152 -9.85 10.33 14.78
CA MET A 152 -9.76 10.97 13.47
C MET A 152 -9.72 9.99 12.29
N GLY A 153 -9.91 8.71 12.57
CA GLY A 153 -10.00 7.67 11.55
C GLY A 153 -11.13 7.95 10.54
N GLY A 154 -10.77 8.07 9.26
CA GLY A 154 -11.71 8.37 8.18
C GLY A 154 -12.11 9.85 8.04
N LYS A 155 -11.67 10.71 8.95
CA LYS A 155 -11.89 12.17 8.92
C LYS A 155 -10.71 12.94 8.32
N VAL A 156 -9.56 12.29 8.24
CA VAL A 156 -8.35 12.75 7.55
C VAL A 156 -7.84 11.61 6.67
N ALA A 157 -7.15 11.97 5.60
CA ALA A 157 -6.42 11.02 4.77
C ALA A 157 -4.91 11.13 5.02
N LEU A 158 -4.19 10.04 4.82
CA LEU A 158 -2.74 9.99 4.81
C LEU A 158 -2.25 9.50 3.45
N ILE A 159 -1.24 10.16 2.92
CA ILE A 159 -0.60 9.83 1.64
C ILE A 159 0.90 9.75 1.87
N THR A 160 1.56 8.74 1.30
CA THR A 160 3.01 8.62 1.37
C THR A 160 3.61 7.84 0.21
N ASP A 161 4.85 8.18 -0.13
CA ASP A 161 5.73 7.37 -0.98
C ASP A 161 6.33 6.16 -0.23
N GLY A 162 6.20 6.10 1.10
CA GLY A 162 6.54 4.94 1.94
C GLY A 162 5.41 3.91 2.07
N ARG A 163 5.35 3.22 3.22
CA ARG A 163 4.35 2.17 3.50
C ARG A 163 3.53 2.46 4.75
N PHE A 164 2.28 2.00 4.75
CA PHE A 164 1.46 1.91 5.95
C PHE A 164 1.29 0.48 6.39
N SER A 165 0.99 0.31 7.68
CA SER A 165 0.85 -1.02 8.26
C SER A 165 -0.37 -1.75 7.74
N GLY A 166 -0.26 -3.08 7.65
CA GLY A 166 -1.40 -3.96 7.42
C GLY A 166 -2.53 -3.74 8.43
N ALA A 167 -2.23 -3.24 9.63
CA ALA A 167 -3.18 -2.92 10.70
C ALA A 167 -4.00 -1.63 10.48
N THR A 168 -3.51 -0.73 9.61
CA THR A 168 -4.07 0.61 9.38
C THR A 168 -5.48 0.55 8.82
N ARG A 169 -6.32 1.55 9.11
CA ARG A 169 -7.69 1.70 8.62
C ARG A 169 -7.81 3.01 7.83
N GLY A 170 -8.92 3.19 7.11
CA GLY A 170 -9.26 4.45 6.42
C GLY A 170 -8.35 4.78 5.23
N PHE A 171 -8.42 6.03 4.77
CA PHE A 171 -7.65 6.53 3.63
C PHE A 171 -6.17 6.68 3.97
N CYS A 172 -5.45 5.56 4.00
CA CYS A 172 -4.00 5.53 4.11
C CYS A 172 -3.44 4.98 2.79
N ILE A 173 -2.94 5.89 1.96
CA ILE A 173 -2.46 5.64 0.61
C ILE A 173 -0.94 5.53 0.67
N GLY A 174 -0.42 4.32 0.44
CA GLY A 174 1.01 4.08 0.39
C GLY A 174 1.51 3.88 -1.04
N HIS A 175 2.83 3.74 -1.18
CA HIS A 175 3.50 3.38 -2.42
C HIS A 175 3.29 4.40 -3.55
N VAL A 176 3.07 5.67 -3.20
CA VAL A 176 2.89 6.73 -4.20
C VAL A 176 4.16 6.86 -5.03
N GLY A 177 4.04 6.57 -6.32
CA GLY A 177 5.13 6.63 -7.28
C GLY A 177 4.89 7.65 -8.41
N PRO A 178 5.94 8.31 -8.94
CA PRO A 178 7.33 8.25 -8.47
C PRO A 178 7.49 8.88 -7.07
N GLU A 179 8.44 8.38 -6.28
CA GLU A 179 8.68 8.88 -4.92
C GLU A 179 9.23 10.33 -4.91
N ALA A 180 9.11 11.04 -3.79
CA ALA A 180 9.57 12.43 -3.66
C ALA A 180 11.08 12.57 -3.87
N ALA A 181 11.86 11.54 -3.50
CA ALA A 181 13.32 11.53 -3.61
C ALA A 181 13.85 11.54 -5.05
N VAL A 182 13.01 11.12 -6.02
CA VAL A 182 13.34 11.16 -7.45
C VAL A 182 12.58 12.27 -8.19
N GLY A 183 11.96 13.19 -7.46
CA GLY A 183 11.24 14.34 -8.03
C GLY A 183 9.83 14.02 -8.52
N GLY A 184 9.21 12.96 -8.01
CA GLY A 184 7.82 12.65 -8.31
C GLY A 184 6.85 13.72 -7.80
N PRO A 185 5.60 13.78 -8.32
CA PRO A 185 4.64 14.83 -8.01
C PRO A 185 4.35 15.01 -6.52
N ILE A 186 4.37 13.92 -5.73
CA ILE A 186 4.23 13.98 -4.27
C ILE A 186 5.27 14.92 -3.62
N GLY A 187 6.50 14.97 -4.15
CA GLY A 187 7.56 15.88 -3.71
C GLY A 187 7.35 17.35 -4.07
N LEU A 188 6.33 17.68 -4.88
CA LEU A 188 6.04 19.03 -5.38
C LEU A 188 4.83 19.69 -4.68
N ILE A 189 4.11 18.93 -3.86
CA ILE A 189 2.92 19.38 -3.14
C ILE A 189 3.30 20.39 -2.05
N LYS A 190 2.42 21.34 -1.80
CA LYS A 190 2.54 22.35 -0.75
C LYS A 190 1.27 22.35 0.10
N ASP A 191 1.41 22.84 1.33
CA ASP A 191 0.28 23.04 2.21
C ASP A 191 -0.83 23.84 1.52
N GLY A 192 -2.06 23.35 1.65
CA GLY A 192 -3.25 23.94 1.05
C GLY A 192 -3.60 23.47 -0.36
N ASP A 193 -2.71 22.79 -1.09
CA ASP A 193 -3.07 22.19 -2.37
C ASP A 193 -4.19 21.15 -2.17
N VAL A 194 -5.26 21.21 -2.95
CA VAL A 194 -6.40 20.28 -2.77
C VAL A 194 -6.07 18.94 -3.43
N ILE A 195 -6.17 17.85 -2.66
CA ILE A 195 -6.00 16.48 -3.14
C ILE A 195 -7.35 15.78 -3.11
N SER A 196 -7.69 15.07 -4.18
CA SER A 196 -8.89 14.26 -4.32
C SER A 196 -8.53 12.79 -4.55
N ILE A 197 -9.11 11.92 -3.75
CA ILE A 197 -8.95 10.47 -3.79
C ILE A 197 -10.31 9.85 -4.12
N ASP A 198 -10.36 9.02 -5.15
CA ASP A 198 -11.56 8.27 -5.54
C ASP A 198 -11.20 6.79 -5.71
N ALA A 199 -11.46 6.00 -4.68
CA ALA A 199 -11.20 4.56 -4.69
C ALA A 199 -12.26 3.76 -5.45
N VAL A 200 -13.36 4.39 -5.89
CA VAL A 200 -14.33 3.76 -6.80
C VAL A 200 -13.77 3.75 -8.21
N ASN A 201 -13.21 4.88 -8.64
CA ASN A 201 -12.63 5.04 -9.98
C ASN A 201 -11.13 4.70 -10.05
N GLY A 202 -10.47 4.53 -8.90
CA GLY A 202 -9.05 4.25 -8.85
C GLY A 202 -8.19 5.48 -9.15
N THR A 203 -8.62 6.69 -8.74
CA THR A 203 -7.92 7.95 -9.07
C THR A 203 -7.37 8.68 -7.86
N ILE A 204 -6.25 9.37 -8.05
CA ILE A 204 -5.63 10.25 -7.05
C ILE A 204 -5.05 11.49 -7.73
N GLU A 205 -5.67 12.63 -7.48
CA GLU A 205 -5.40 13.88 -8.19
C GLU A 205 -5.06 15.00 -7.20
N VAL A 206 -4.18 15.91 -7.60
CA VAL A 206 -4.01 17.22 -6.98
C VAL A 206 -4.58 18.30 -7.92
N ALA A 207 -5.27 19.28 -7.36
CA ALA A 207 -5.88 20.40 -8.10
C ALA A 207 -4.84 21.44 -8.56
N LEU A 208 -3.82 20.97 -9.30
CA LEU A 208 -2.79 21.79 -9.92
C LEU A 208 -2.77 21.50 -11.43
N SER A 209 -2.51 22.53 -12.21
CA SER A 209 -2.29 22.35 -13.65
C SER A 209 -0.93 21.71 -13.90
N ASP A 210 -0.79 21.03 -15.05
CA ASP A 210 0.49 20.48 -15.49
C ASP A 210 1.59 21.55 -15.58
N ALA A 211 1.22 22.79 -15.95
CA ALA A 211 2.14 23.92 -16.02
C ALA A 211 2.67 24.30 -14.63
N GLU A 212 1.82 24.29 -13.60
CA GLU A 212 2.21 24.58 -12.21
C GLU A 212 3.09 23.46 -11.65
N LEU A 213 2.73 22.19 -11.88
CA LEU A 213 3.56 21.04 -11.50
C LEU A 213 4.94 21.10 -12.18
N ALA A 214 4.99 21.39 -13.48
CA ALA A 214 6.25 21.55 -14.22
C ALA A 214 7.09 22.73 -13.70
N ALA A 215 6.45 23.86 -13.35
CA ALA A 215 7.14 25.00 -12.77
C ALA A 215 7.73 24.69 -11.38
N ARG A 216 7.01 23.92 -10.56
CA ARG A 216 7.49 23.45 -9.25
C ARG A 216 8.63 22.43 -9.41
N ALA A 217 8.52 21.51 -10.38
CA ALA A 217 9.56 20.52 -10.67
C ALA A 217 10.91 21.16 -11.01
N LYS A 218 10.92 22.29 -11.75
CA LYS A 218 12.15 23.05 -12.05
C LYS A 218 12.88 23.59 -10.82
N LYS A 219 12.16 23.79 -9.70
CA LYS A 219 12.72 24.28 -8.44
C LYS A 219 13.09 23.16 -7.48
N TRP A 220 12.64 21.93 -7.76
CA TRP A 220 12.95 20.77 -6.94
C TRP A 220 14.45 20.46 -7.00
N LYS A 221 15.00 20.05 -5.86
CA LYS A 221 16.39 19.62 -5.75
C LYS A 221 16.41 18.29 -5.00
N PRO A 222 17.26 17.34 -5.43
CA PRO A 222 17.40 16.07 -4.72
C PRO A 222 17.93 16.33 -3.31
N ARG A 223 17.34 15.62 -2.33
CA ARG A 223 17.83 15.60 -0.96
C ARG A 223 18.89 14.52 -0.80
N LYS A 224 19.82 14.74 0.13
CA LYS A 224 20.73 13.68 0.58
C LYS A 224 20.09 12.97 1.76
N THR A 225 20.31 11.67 1.84
CA THR A 225 19.94 10.85 2.99
C THR A 225 21.07 10.93 4.02
N ASP A 226 20.77 10.66 5.29
CA ASP A 226 21.83 10.62 6.33
C ASP A 226 22.72 9.36 6.20
N TYR A 227 22.27 8.38 5.41
CA TYR A 227 22.97 7.12 5.19
C TYR A 227 23.88 7.19 3.96
N GLN A 228 25.11 7.65 4.18
CA GLN A 228 26.13 7.83 3.13
C GLN A 228 27.12 6.65 3.01
N SER A 229 26.91 5.56 3.76
CA SER A 229 27.71 4.33 3.68
C SER A 229 26.93 3.10 4.14
N GLY A 230 27.53 1.91 4.01
CA GLY A 230 26.96 0.66 4.52
C GLY A 230 25.82 0.09 3.68
N ALA A 231 25.02 -0.80 4.29
CA ALA A 231 23.98 -1.54 3.58
C ALA A 231 22.83 -0.65 3.09
N ILE A 232 22.39 0.32 3.90
CA ILE A 232 21.30 1.25 3.56
C ILE A 232 21.70 2.16 2.39
N TRP A 233 22.94 2.65 2.37
CA TRP A 233 23.45 3.39 1.23
C TRP A 233 23.43 2.55 -0.05
N LYS A 234 23.95 1.30 0.00
CA LYS A 234 23.93 0.37 -1.15
C LYS A 234 22.51 0.12 -1.65
N TYR A 235 21.56 -0.11 -0.75
CA TYR A 235 20.15 -0.27 -1.09
C TYR A 235 19.61 0.94 -1.87
N ALA A 236 19.83 2.15 -1.35
CA ALA A 236 19.38 3.38 -2.01
C ALA A 236 19.98 3.58 -3.41
N GLN A 237 21.19 3.04 -3.67
CA GLN A 237 21.81 3.11 -5.00
C GLN A 237 21.17 2.16 -6.02
N THR A 238 20.70 0.99 -5.59
CA THR A 238 20.29 -0.09 -6.50
C THR A 238 18.79 -0.33 -6.55
N VAL A 239 18.03 0.17 -5.58
CA VAL A 239 16.60 -0.08 -5.49
C VAL A 239 15.81 0.58 -6.63
N GLY A 240 14.91 -0.20 -7.22
CA GLY A 240 13.90 0.23 -8.19
C GLY A 240 12.67 0.88 -7.54
N PRO A 241 11.71 1.33 -8.35
CA PRO A 241 10.49 1.97 -7.85
C PRO A 241 9.59 0.97 -7.12
N ALA A 242 8.72 1.49 -6.25
CA ALA A 242 7.74 0.69 -5.52
C ALA A 242 6.76 -0.04 -6.46
N ARG A 243 6.44 0.55 -7.63
CA ARG A 243 5.57 -0.05 -8.66
C ARG A 243 6.07 -1.43 -9.12
N ASP A 244 7.38 -1.59 -9.19
CA ASP A 244 8.03 -2.84 -9.64
C ASP A 244 8.44 -3.73 -8.45
N GLY A 245 7.95 -3.43 -7.25
CA GLY A 245 8.20 -4.18 -6.03
C GLY A 245 9.47 -3.79 -5.27
N ALA A 246 10.06 -2.61 -5.55
CA ALA A 246 11.28 -2.13 -4.90
C ALA A 246 12.44 -3.15 -4.91
N VAL A 247 12.60 -3.85 -6.04
CA VAL A 247 13.69 -4.82 -6.25
C VAL A 247 15.05 -4.11 -6.32
N THR A 248 16.10 -4.78 -5.85
CA THR A 248 17.48 -4.27 -5.84
C THR A 248 18.38 -4.92 -6.88
N HIS A 249 17.77 -5.70 -7.79
CA HIS A 249 18.45 -6.49 -8.80
C HIS A 249 17.63 -6.56 -10.11
N PRO A 250 18.27 -6.86 -11.26
CA PRO A 250 17.57 -7.03 -12.53
C PRO A 250 16.62 -8.24 -12.63
N GLY A 251 16.70 -9.19 -11.68
CA GLY A 251 15.82 -10.37 -11.60
C GLY A 251 16.45 -11.65 -12.15
N GLY A 252 15.92 -12.81 -11.73
CA GLY A 252 16.45 -14.13 -12.10
C GLY A 252 16.43 -14.41 -13.60
N ALA A 253 15.50 -13.82 -14.36
CA ALA A 253 15.47 -13.95 -15.84
C ALA A 253 16.67 -13.27 -16.54
N LYS A 254 17.47 -12.49 -15.81
CA LYS A 254 18.72 -11.91 -16.29
C LYS A 254 19.96 -12.71 -15.87
N GLU A 255 19.80 -13.76 -15.06
CA GLU A 255 20.89 -14.68 -14.76
C GLU A 255 21.25 -15.48 -16.01
N THR A 256 22.54 -15.59 -16.30
CA THR A 256 23.05 -16.43 -17.39
C THR A 256 23.33 -17.86 -16.95
N HIS A 257 23.48 -18.08 -15.64
CA HIS A 257 23.80 -19.36 -15.00
C HIS A 257 23.16 -19.35 -13.60
N CYS A 258 22.58 -20.48 -13.15
CA CYS A 258 22.17 -20.63 -11.76
C CYS A 258 23.41 -21.00 -10.93
N TYR A 259 23.66 -20.31 -9.81
CA TYR A 259 24.84 -20.60 -8.97
C TYR A 259 24.82 -22.03 -8.43
N ALA A 260 23.64 -22.61 -8.21
CA ALA A 260 23.50 -23.99 -7.74
C ALA A 260 23.90 -25.05 -8.79
N ASP A 261 24.05 -24.66 -10.06
CA ASP A 261 24.45 -25.56 -11.16
C ASP A 261 25.98 -25.60 -11.37
N ILE A 262 26.75 -24.81 -10.61
CA ILE A 262 28.23 -24.74 -10.65
C ILE A 262 28.81 -25.63 -9.54
#